data_AF-A0A814UCT4-F1
#
_entry.id   AF-A0A814UCT4-F1
#
_cell.length_a   1.000
_cell.length_b   1.000
_cell.length_c   1.000
_cell.angle_alpha   90.00
_cell.angle_beta   90.00
_cell.angle_gamma   90.00
#
_symmetry.space_group_name_H-M   'P 1'
#
loop_
_entity.id
_entity.type
_entity.pdbx_description
1 polymer ?
#
loop_
_entity_poly.entity_id
_entity_poly.type
_entity_poly.pdbx_seq_one_letter_code
_entity_poly.pdbx_strand_id
1 'polypeptide(L)'
;LQQLDKQSSTIVLLQHQPYRAPFYIPGEIYAFGEAKRLRIDHLLRQHSSLNYFGVFAGHFHMWSDGTAFDNMPKFRQFETDACKVAQAIALVTANIKTGEIIKIEKLYGDEPTYEIK
;
A
#
# COMPACT_ATOMS: atom_id res chain seq x y z
N LEU A 1 -5.75 -16.16 12.61
CA LEU A 1 -6.11 -14.75 12.93
C LEU A 1 -6.08 -14.47 14.42
N GLN A 2 -6.74 -15.27 15.27
CA GLN A 2 -6.74 -15.07 16.74
C GLN A 2 -5.35 -15.02 17.43
N GLN A 3 -4.29 -15.57 16.82
CA GLN A 3 -2.92 -15.44 17.33
C GLN A 3 -2.26 -14.08 17.02
N LEU A 4 -2.72 -13.36 15.99
CA LEU A 4 -2.22 -12.03 15.65
C LEU A 4 -2.80 -10.95 16.58
N ASP A 5 -4.02 -11.16 17.09
CA ASP A 5 -4.69 -10.23 18.03
C ASP A 5 -3.95 -10.03 19.36
N LYS A 6 -2.95 -10.87 19.66
CA LYS A 6 -2.11 -10.77 20.87
C LYS A 6 -0.78 -10.05 20.66
N GLN A 7 -0.46 -9.64 19.42
CA GLN A 7 0.76 -8.90 19.12
C GLN A 7 0.41 -7.47 18.66
N SER A 8 1.22 -6.49 19.04
CA SER A 8 1.18 -5.11 18.53
C SER A 8 1.65 -5.00 17.07
N SER A 9 1.43 -6.05 16.28
CA SER A 9 1.93 -6.17 14.92
C SER A 9 1.07 -5.34 13.99
N THR A 10 1.71 -4.43 13.25
CA THR A 10 1.07 -3.69 12.16
C THR A 10 0.87 -4.60 10.96
N ILE A 11 -0.35 -4.64 10.44
CA ILE A 11 -0.70 -5.42 9.26
C ILE A 11 -0.61 -4.51 8.03
N VAL A 12 0.23 -4.93 7.08
CA VAL A 12 0.38 -4.30 5.77
C VAL A 12 -0.11 -5.29 4.73
N LEU A 13 -1.06 -4.85 3.89
CA LEU A 13 -1.54 -5.65 2.77
C LEU A 13 -0.69 -5.36 1.53
N LEU A 14 -0.48 -6.39 0.70
CA LEU A 14 0.20 -6.29 -0.58
C LEU A 14 -0.71 -6.84 -1.66
N GLN A 15 -0.95 -6.09 -2.74
CA GLN A 15 -1.75 -6.56 -3.87
C GLN A 15 -1.37 -5.84 -5.16
N HIS A 16 -1.84 -6.32 -6.31
CA HIS A 16 -1.59 -5.63 -7.58
C HIS A 16 -2.56 -4.47 -7.83
N GLN A 17 -3.86 -4.70 -7.65
CA GLN A 17 -4.90 -3.71 -8.00
C GLN A 17 -5.15 -2.73 -6.84
N PRO A 18 -5.23 -1.42 -7.07
CA PRO A 18 -5.60 -0.42 -6.07
C PRO A 18 -7.10 -0.49 -5.70
N TYR A 19 -7.44 -0.21 -4.44
CA TYR A 19 -8.84 -0.12 -3.99
C TYR A 19 -9.54 1.12 -4.52
N ARG A 20 -8.83 2.24 -4.57
CA ARG A 20 -9.33 3.52 -5.07
C ARG A 20 -8.34 4.13 -6.05
N ALA A 21 -8.84 4.74 -7.10
CA ALA A 21 -8.03 5.53 -8.02
C ALA A 21 -7.84 6.97 -7.50
N PRO A 22 -6.70 7.62 -7.79
CA PRO A 22 -6.58 9.07 -7.70
C PRO A 22 -7.70 9.78 -8.46
N PHE A 23 -8.11 10.98 -8.01
CA PHE A 23 -9.28 11.68 -8.55
C PHE A 23 -9.23 11.97 -10.06
N TYR A 24 -8.03 12.04 -10.64
CA TYR A 24 -7.79 12.29 -12.05
C TYR A 24 -7.73 11.00 -12.89
N ILE A 25 -7.88 9.82 -12.29
CA ILE A 25 -7.90 8.52 -12.97
C ILE A 25 -9.32 7.92 -12.91
N PRO A 26 -9.89 7.45 -14.03
CA PRO A 26 -11.18 6.78 -14.04
C PRO A 26 -11.19 5.48 -13.21
N GLY A 27 -11.64 5.57 -11.95
CA GLY A 27 -11.50 4.47 -10.99
C GLY A 27 -12.28 3.21 -11.31
N GLU A 28 -13.42 3.31 -12.00
CA GLU A 28 -14.20 2.12 -12.38
C GLU A 28 -13.50 1.24 -13.42
N ILE A 29 -12.58 1.82 -14.19
CA ILE A 29 -11.86 1.14 -15.27
C ILE A 29 -10.53 0.58 -14.74
N TYR A 30 -9.85 1.35 -13.90
CA TYR A 30 -8.46 1.09 -13.51
C TYR A 30 -8.28 0.81 -12.01
N ALA A 31 -9.34 0.71 -11.20
CA ALA A 31 -9.28 0.28 -9.81
C ALA A 31 -10.39 -0.73 -9.51
N PHE A 32 -10.51 -1.15 -8.24
CA PHE A 32 -11.73 -1.80 -7.81
C PHE A 32 -12.92 -0.84 -7.96
N GLY A 33 -13.89 -1.20 -8.81
CA GLY A 33 -15.18 -0.51 -8.86
C GLY A 33 -15.86 -0.48 -7.49
N GLU A 34 -16.74 0.49 -7.28
CA GLU A 34 -17.28 0.84 -5.95
C GLU A 34 -17.86 -0.36 -5.19
N ALA A 35 -18.68 -1.19 -5.85
CA ALA A 35 -19.28 -2.36 -5.21
C ALA A 35 -18.24 -3.38 -4.70
N LYS A 36 -17.13 -3.56 -5.41
CA LYS A 36 -16.04 -4.46 -4.97
C LYS A 36 -15.28 -3.83 -3.80
N ARG A 37 -15.00 -2.53 -3.88
CA ARG A 37 -14.35 -1.77 -2.81
C ARG A 37 -15.14 -1.84 -1.50
N LEU A 38 -16.46 -1.67 -1.54
CA LEU A 38 -17.34 -1.77 -0.36
C LEU A 38 -17.35 -3.18 0.26
N ARG A 39 -17.27 -4.24 -0.55
CA ARG A 39 -17.14 -5.61 -0.03
C ARG A 39 -15.82 -5.82 0.70
N ILE A 40 -14.74 -5.21 0.21
CA ILE A 40 -13.43 -5.27 0.86
C ILE A 40 -13.43 -4.47 2.17
N ASP A 41 -14.00 -3.26 2.19
CA ASP A 41 -14.21 -2.49 3.42
C ASP A 41 -14.97 -3.31 4.46
N HIS A 42 -16.06 -3.98 4.06
CA HIS A 42 -16.81 -4.88 4.93
C HIS A 42 -15.93 -6.01 5.51
N LEU A 43 -15.15 -6.70 4.67
CA LEU A 43 -14.23 -7.77 5.11
C LEU A 43 -13.19 -7.25 6.11
N LEU A 44 -12.58 -6.09 5.86
CA LEU A 44 -11.60 -5.48 6.77
C LEU A 44 -12.24 -5.12 8.12
N ARG A 45 -13.48 -4.61 8.12
CA ARG A 45 -14.23 -4.30 9.33
C ARG A 45 -14.64 -5.53 10.13
N GLN A 46 -14.88 -6.67 9.47
CA GLN A 46 -15.11 -7.94 10.18
C GLN A 46 -13.88 -8.39 10.99
N HIS A 47 -12.70 -7.85 10.67
CA HIS A 47 -11.44 -8.10 11.36
C HIS A 47 -10.87 -6.81 11.98
N SER A 48 -11.74 -5.93 12.50
CA SER A 48 -11.35 -4.61 13.03
C SER A 48 -10.43 -4.66 14.26
N SER A 49 -10.21 -5.82 14.87
CA SER A 49 -9.21 -6.02 15.93
C SER A 49 -7.77 -5.96 15.41
N LEU A 50 -7.56 -6.19 14.11
CA LEU A 50 -6.25 -6.14 13.49
C LEU A 50 -5.81 -4.68 13.27
N ASN A 51 -4.55 -4.40 13.58
CA ASN A 51 -3.95 -3.08 13.41
C ASN A 51 -3.50 -2.86 11.95
N TYR A 52 -4.44 -2.61 11.05
CA TYR A 52 -4.13 -2.32 9.65
C TYR A 52 -3.45 -0.95 9.49
N PHE A 53 -2.26 -0.94 8.90
CA PHE A 53 -1.71 0.28 8.33
C PHE A 53 -2.41 0.66 7.03
N GLY A 54 -2.59 -0.33 6.14
CA GLY A 54 -2.99 -0.04 4.78
C GLY A 54 -2.55 -1.10 3.78
N VAL A 55 -2.43 -0.67 2.53
CA VAL A 55 -2.04 -1.51 1.40
C VAL A 55 -0.96 -0.85 0.55
N PHE A 56 -0.01 -1.65 0.07
CA PHE A 56 0.82 -1.30 -1.08
C PHE A 56 0.23 -1.97 -2.33
N ALA A 57 -0.06 -1.15 -3.33
CA ALA A 57 -0.64 -1.54 -4.60
C ALA A 57 0.22 -1.07 -5.79
N GLY A 58 -0.15 -1.53 -6.98
CA GLY A 58 0.49 -1.19 -8.24
C GLY A 58 -0.54 -0.79 -9.29
N HIS A 59 -0.47 -1.39 -10.48
CA HIS A 59 -1.40 -1.17 -11.61
C HIS A 59 -1.33 0.21 -12.29
N PHE A 60 -1.35 1.32 -11.54
CA PHE A 60 -1.24 2.67 -12.14
C PHE A 60 0.17 3.04 -12.57
N HIS A 61 1.17 2.31 -12.09
CA HIS A 61 2.58 2.58 -12.31
C HIS A 61 2.94 4.04 -11.99
N MET A 62 2.41 4.56 -10.88
CA MET A 62 2.72 5.90 -10.37
C MET A 62 2.94 5.87 -8.88
N TRP A 63 3.74 6.81 -8.39
CA TRP A 63 3.88 7.05 -6.97
C TRP A 63 2.69 7.88 -6.47
N SER A 64 1.83 7.27 -5.66
CA SER A 64 0.65 7.94 -5.09
C SER A 64 0.39 7.46 -3.66
N ASP A 65 -0.15 8.35 -2.83
CA ASP A 65 -0.51 8.07 -1.45
C ASP A 65 -1.88 8.69 -1.15
N GLY A 66 -2.77 7.92 -0.52
CA GLY A 66 -4.08 8.39 -0.09
C GLY A 66 -4.80 7.41 0.82
N THR A 67 -6.11 7.60 0.96
CA THR A 67 -6.99 6.68 1.68
C THR A 67 -7.77 5.80 0.70
N ALA A 68 -7.82 4.50 0.97
CA ALA A 68 -8.61 3.56 0.17
C ALA A 68 -10.12 3.69 0.43
N PHE A 69 -10.49 4.05 1.67
CA PHE A 69 -11.86 4.07 2.15
C PHE A 69 -12.11 5.34 2.98
N ASP A 70 -13.22 6.03 2.71
CA ASP A 70 -13.57 7.29 3.39
C ASP A 70 -13.84 7.07 4.88
N ASN A 71 -14.37 5.90 5.22
CA ASN A 71 -14.75 5.48 6.55
C ASN A 71 -13.58 4.82 7.33
N MET A 72 -12.40 4.66 6.73
CA MET A 72 -11.18 4.17 7.37
C MET A 72 -10.01 5.13 7.09
N PRO A 73 -10.03 6.37 7.62
CA PRO A 73 -9.02 7.39 7.28
C PRO A 73 -7.59 7.01 7.69
N LYS A 74 -7.44 6.06 8.63
CA LYS A 74 -6.13 5.50 9.03
C LYS A 74 -5.61 4.43 8.07
N PHE A 75 -6.48 3.84 7.24
CA PHE A 75 -6.10 2.84 6.25
C PHE A 75 -5.54 3.53 5.01
N ARG A 76 -4.22 3.51 4.87
CA ARG A 76 -3.52 4.14 3.75
C ARG A 76 -3.43 3.22 2.54
N GLN A 77 -3.37 3.80 1.36
CA GLN A 77 -3.06 3.11 0.12
C GLN A 77 -1.88 3.82 -0.52
N PHE A 78 -0.83 3.05 -0.78
CA PHE A 78 0.35 3.50 -1.49
C PHE A 78 0.45 2.78 -2.82
N GLU A 79 0.55 3.56 -3.90
CA GLU A 79 0.83 3.04 -5.24
C GLU A 79 2.32 3.12 -5.51
N THR A 80 2.84 2.03 -6.07
CA THR A 80 4.24 1.92 -6.47
C THR A 80 4.38 2.03 -7.99
N ASP A 81 5.44 2.70 -8.43
CA ASP A 81 5.80 2.82 -9.85
C ASP A 81 7.08 2.06 -10.22
N ALA A 82 7.38 1.01 -9.45
CA ALA A 82 8.55 0.16 -9.59
C ALA A 82 8.73 -0.43 -11.01
N CYS A 83 7.65 -0.52 -11.80
CA CYS A 83 7.65 -1.11 -13.13
C CYS A 83 7.77 -0.10 -14.30
N LYS A 84 7.82 1.22 -14.05
CA LYS A 84 7.95 2.26 -15.12
C LYS A 84 9.32 2.90 -15.16
N VAL A 85 9.85 3.26 -13.98
CA VAL A 85 11.25 3.66 -13.86
C VAL A 85 11.98 2.42 -13.40
N ALA A 86 12.53 1.67 -14.37
CA ALA A 86 13.27 0.45 -14.09
C ALA A 86 14.27 0.77 -12.97
N GLN A 87 14.20 0.00 -11.87
CA GLN A 87 15.01 0.15 -10.65
C GLN A 87 14.44 1.00 -9.51
N ALA A 88 13.17 1.44 -9.56
CA ALA A 88 12.56 2.05 -8.37
C ALA A 88 12.08 1.01 -7.33
N ILE A 89 12.39 1.22 -6.06
CA ILE A 89 11.86 0.45 -4.92
C ILE A 89 11.20 1.38 -3.89
N ALA A 90 10.21 0.86 -3.16
CA ALA A 90 9.67 1.53 -1.99
C ALA A 90 10.42 1.04 -0.75
N LEU A 91 11.15 1.93 -0.07
CA LEU A 91 11.74 1.65 1.24
C LEU A 91 10.75 2.06 2.33
N VAL A 92 10.36 1.09 3.16
CA VAL A 92 9.45 1.29 4.29
C VAL A 92 10.22 1.15 5.58
N THR A 93 10.23 2.20 6.40
CA THR A 93 10.84 2.21 7.73
C THR A 93 9.76 2.10 8.79
N ALA A 94 9.89 1.15 9.70
CA ALA A 94 8.96 0.93 10.80
C ALA A 94 9.66 0.94 12.16
N ASN A 95 8.96 1.43 13.19
CA ASN A 95 9.38 1.32 14.57
C ASN A 95 9.23 -0.13 15.05
N ILE A 96 10.33 -0.80 15.37
CA ILE A 96 10.30 -2.21 15.79
C ILE A 96 9.50 -2.41 17.09
N LYS A 97 9.50 -1.42 17.99
CA LYS A 97 8.82 -1.53 19.30
C LYS A 97 7.31 -1.34 19.18
N THR A 98 6.88 -0.38 18.35
CA THR A 98 5.45 -0.02 18.23
C THR A 98 4.78 -0.62 16.99
N GLY A 99 5.55 -1.13 16.04
CA GLY A 99 5.07 -1.58 14.72
C GLY A 99 4.72 -0.43 13.77
N GLU A 100 4.79 0.83 14.21
CA GLU A 100 4.35 1.98 13.43
C GLU A 100 5.24 2.23 12.21
N ILE A 101 4.65 2.45 11.03
CA ILE A 101 5.39 2.90 9.85
C ILE A 101 5.74 4.38 10.02
N ILE A 102 7.03 4.67 10.06
CA ILE A 102 7.59 6.01 10.31
C ILE A 102 7.79 6.76 8.99
N LYS A 103 8.25 6.04 7.95
CA LYS A 103 8.64 6.65 6.68
C LYS A 103 8.43 5.67 5.53
N ILE A 104 7.96 6.19 4.41
CA ILE A 104 7.93 5.50 3.13
C ILE A 104 8.61 6.41 2.13
N GLU A 105 9.65 5.92 1.48
CA GLU A 105 10.40 6.67 0.48
C GLU A 105 10.60 5.85 -0.79
N LYS A 106 10.69 6.56 -1.90
CA LYS A 106 11.02 5.97 -3.19
C LYS A 106 12.53 6.07 -3.39
N LEU A 107 13.18 4.92 -3.58
CA LEU A 107 14.58 4.85 -3.98
C LEU A 107 14.66 4.48 -5.45
N TYR A 108 15.61 5.06 -6.16
CA TYR A 108 15.93 4.72 -7.53
C TYR A 108 17.28 4.01 -7.55
N GLY A 109 17.39 2.94 -8.33
CA GLY A 109 18.70 2.52 -8.82
C GLY A 109 19.15 3.47 -9.91
N ASP A 110 20.41 3.88 -9.85
CA ASP A 110 21.14 4.38 -11.00
C ASP A 110 21.76 3.18 -11.73
N GLU A 111 22.09 3.34 -13.02
CA GLU A 111 22.90 2.35 -13.71
C GLU A 111 24.23 2.16 -12.96
N PRO A 112 24.53 0.95 -12.47
CA PRO A 112 25.80 0.68 -11.81
C PRO A 112 26.95 0.96 -12.77
N THR A 113 27.85 1.88 -12.40
CA THR A 113 29.13 2.05 -13.08
C THR A 113 30.01 0.84 -12.75
N TYR A 114 29.89 -0.23 -13.51
CA TYR A 114 30.80 -1.36 -13.40
C TYR A 114 32.15 -0.97 -14.03
N GLU A 115 33.14 -0.66 -13.20
CA GLU A 115 34.53 -0.74 -13.64
C GLU A 115 34.89 -2.22 -13.81
N ILE A 116 34.96 -2.67 -15.06
CA ILE A 116 35.51 -3.99 -15.39
C ILE A 116 37.00 -3.93 -15.04
N LYS A 117 37.39 -4.61 -13.97
CA LYS A 117 38.80 -4.82 -13.60
C LYS A 117 39.40 -6.00 -14.34
#